data_AF-A0A3D8Y399-F1
#
_entry.id   AF-A0A3D8Y399-F1
#
_cell.length_a   1.000
_cell.length_b   1.000
_cell.length_c   1.000
_cell.angle_alpha   90.00
_cell.angle_beta   90.00
_cell.angle_gamma   90.00
#
_symmetry.space_group_name_H-M   'P 1'
#
loop_
_entity.id
_entity.type
_entity.pdbx_description
1 polymer ?
#
loop_
_entity_poly.entity_id
_entity_poly.type
_entity_poly.pdbx_seq_one_letter_code
_entity_poly.pdbx_strand_id
1 'polypeptide(L)' 'MVWDSYLWIKANKSSAGSDRQTMDDFEKDLRENLYKIWNRLTSGSYFTPAVGRVDLPKGNGKT' A
#
# COMPACT_ATOMS: atom_id res chain seq x y z
N MET A 1 8.20 8.01 -10.52
CA MET A 1 7.57 6.67 -10.64
C MET A 1 7.24 6.06 -9.27
N VAL A 2 8.20 5.63 -8.45
CA VAL A 2 7.87 5.06 -7.11
C VAL A 2 7.70 6.14 -6.04
N TRP A 3 8.50 7.21 -6.10
CA TRP A 3 8.41 8.35 -5.18
C TRP A 3 7.06 9.10 -5.29
N ASP A 4 6.64 9.43 -6.52
CA ASP A 4 5.36 10.13 -6.75
C ASP A 4 4.15 9.30 -6.28
N SER A 5 4.23 7.98 -6.48
CA SER A 5 3.21 7.03 -6.01
C SER A 5 3.14 7.01 -4.48
N TYR A 6 4.30 7.02 -3.81
CA TYR A 6 4.37 7.12 -2.36
C TYR A 6 3.76 8.43 -1.84
N LEU A 7 4.06 9.57 -2.47
CA LEU A 7 3.46 10.86 -2.09
C LEU A 7 1.94 10.88 -2.25
N TRP A 8 1.42 10.29 -3.33
CA TRP A 8 -0.01 10.18 -3.56
C TRP A 8 -0.70 9.30 -2.51
N ILE A 9 -0.11 8.15 -2.15
CA ILE A 9 -0.64 7.26 -1.10
C ILE A 9 -0.59 7.95 0.27
N LYS A 10 0.48 8.68 0.57
CA LYS A 10 0.61 9.48 1.80
C LYS A 10 -0.50 10.54 1.91
N ALA A 11 -0.82 11.21 0.81
CA ALA A 11 -1.89 12.20 0.77
C ALA A 11 -3.29 11.57 1.00
N ASN A 12 -3.51 10.35 0.51
CA ASN A 12 -4.80 9.67 0.60
C ASN A 12 -5.09 9.01 1.96
N LYS A 13 -4.13 9.02 2.91
CA LYS A 13 -4.27 8.47 4.27
C LYS A 13 -4.99 7.09 4.29
N SER A 14 -4.59 6.20 3.39
CA SER A 14 -5.17 4.86 3.33
C SER A 14 -4.87 4.08 4.62
N SER A 15 -5.88 3.36 5.10
CA SER A 15 -5.74 2.44 6.24
C SER A 15 -4.70 1.35 5.94
N ALA A 16 -4.09 0.79 6.98
CA ALA A 16 -3.09 -0.29 6.85
C ALA A 16 -3.68 -1.47 6.06
N GLY A 17 -2.89 -2.01 5.12
CA GLY A 17 -3.30 -3.12 4.27
C GLY A 17 -3.39 -4.47 5.00
N SER A 18 -3.50 -5.55 4.23
CA SER A 18 -3.57 -6.92 4.78
C SER A 18 -2.31 -7.33 5.58
N ASP A 19 -1.20 -6.63 5.38
CA ASP A 19 0.07 -6.83 6.08
C ASP A 19 0.13 -6.11 7.45
N ARG A 20 -0.91 -5.35 7.82
CA ARG A 20 -0.97 -4.50 9.02
C ARG A 20 0.18 -3.50 9.12
N GLN A 21 0.88 -3.22 8.02
CA GLN A 21 1.95 -2.25 8.02
C GLN A 21 1.33 -0.85 7.99
N THR A 22 1.60 -0.05 9.03
CA THR A 22 1.18 1.34 9.08
C THR A 22 2.11 2.21 8.25
N MET A 23 1.63 3.37 7.80
CA MET A 23 2.47 4.32 7.07
C MET A 23 3.62 4.83 7.97
N ASP A 24 3.37 4.99 9.27
CA ASP A 24 4.40 5.40 10.24
C ASP A 24 5.52 4.36 10.37
N ASP A 25 5.18 3.06 10.37
CA ASP A 25 6.18 1.99 10.36
C ASP A 25 6.93 1.90 9.04
N PHE A 26 6.26 2.19 7.92
CA PHE A 26 6.90 2.24 6.60
C PHE A 26 7.92 3.38 6.49
N GLU A 27 7.64 4.52 7.13
CA GLU A 27 8.50 5.71 7.08
C GLU A 27 9.77 5.60 7.93
N LYS A 28 9.80 4.73 8.95
CA LYS A 28 11.02 4.46 9.74
C LYS A 28 12.21 4.05 8.87
N ASP A 29 11.95 3.22 7.87
CA ASP A 29 12.96 2.72 6.91
C ASP A 29 12.59 3.06 5.46
N LEU A 30 12.14 4.30 5.23
CA LEU A 30 11.58 4.75 3.95
C LEU A 30 12.45 4.40 2.73
N ARG A 31 13.77 4.64 2.83
CA ARG A 31 14.71 4.40 1.72
C ARG A 31 14.83 2.91 1.38
N GLU A 32 14.91 2.05 2.38
CA GLU A 32 15.06 0.62 2.17
C GLU A 32 13.76 0.00 1.63
N ASN A 33 12.62 0.44 2.16
CA ASN A 33 11.31 0.00 1.71
C ASN A 33 11.02 0.42 0.25
N LEU A 34 11.33 1.66 -0.13
CA LEU A 34 11.21 2.12 -1.51
C LEU A 34 12.15 1.37 -2.45
N TYR A 35 13.37 1.06 -2.01
CA TYR A 35 14.32 0.27 -2.78
C TYR A 35 13.83 -1.16 -3.04
N LYS A 36 13.25 -1.83 -2.03
CA LYS A 36 12.63 -3.16 -2.17
C LYS A 36 11.49 -3.14 -3.20
N ILE A 37 10.62 -2.13 -3.14
CA ILE A 37 9.50 -1.99 -4.10
C ILE A 37 10.04 -1.75 -5.50
N TRP A 38 10.98 -0.82 -5.65
CA TRP A 38 11.58 -0.51 -6.94
C TRP A 38 12.26 -1.75 -7.56
N ASN A 39 13.05 -2.51 -6.79
CA ASN A 39 13.69 -3.74 -7.25
C ASN A 39 12.68 -4.81 -7.70
N ARG A 40 11.57 -4.98 -6.98
CA ARG A 40 10.52 -5.94 -7.35
C ARG A 40 9.78 -5.55 -8.63
N LEU A 41 9.57 -4.25 -8.82
CA LEU A 41 8.95 -3.70 -10.03
C LEU A 41 9.86 -3.80 -11.24
N THR A 42 11.16 -3.51 -11.08
CA THR A 42 12.14 -3.58 -12.18
C THR A 42 12.53 -5.01 -12.54
N SER A 43 12.49 -5.95 -11.59
CA SER A 43 12.76 -7.37 -11.86
C SER A 43 11.56 -8.14 -12.45
N GLY A 44 10.40 -7.49 -12.59
CA GLY A 44 9.18 -8.11 -13.12
C GLY A 44 8.54 -9.18 -12.21
N SER A 45 8.95 -9.28 -10.94
CA SER A 45 8.48 -10.30 -9.98
C SER A 45 7.57 -9.74 -8.89
N TYR A 46 6.91 -8.60 -9.13
CA TYR A 46 5.96 -8.05 -8.17
C TYR A 46 4.63 -8.80 -8.24
N PHE A 47 4.44 -9.76 -7.32
CA PHE A 47 3.16 -10.41 -7.06
C PHE A 47 2.45 -9.68 -5.92
N THR A 48 1.27 -9.11 -6.21
CA THR A 48 0.48 -8.41 -5.18
C THR A 48 0.00 -9.41 -4.13
N PRO A 49 0.16 -9.13 -2.81
CA PRO A 49 -0.47 -9.93 -1.77
C PRO A 49 -1.98 -9.93 -1.96
N ALA A 50 -2.64 -11.00 -1.51
CA ALA A 50 -4.09 -11.15 -1.61
C ALA A 50 -4.80 -9.91 -1.00
N VAL A 51 -5.73 -9.34 -1.75
CA VAL A 51 -6.42 -8.10 -1.34
C VAL A 51 -7.37 -8.44 -0.20
N GLY A 52 -7.19 -7.77 0.95
CA GLY A 52 -8.09 -7.91 2.10
C GLY A 52 -9.49 -7.40 1.73
N ARG A 53 -10.51 -8.25 1.88
CA ARG A 53 -11.89 -7.86 1.62
C ARG A 53 -12.33 -6.93 2.75
N VAL A 54 -12.58 -5.66 2.43
CA VAL A 54 -13.20 -4.71 3.35
C VAL A 54 -14.67 -4.60 2.97
N ASP A 55 -15.55 -4.97 3.90
CA ASP A 55 -16.98 -4.75 3.74
C ASP A 55 -17.27 -3.26 3.94
N LEU A 56 -17.36 -2.55 2.82
CA LEU A 56 -17.77 -1.16 2.80
C LEU A 56 -19.30 -1.10 2.75
N PRO A 57 -19.97 -0.53 3.77
CA PRO A 57 -21.41 -0.34 3.72
C PRO A 57 -21.73 0.64 2.58
N LYS A 58 -22.32 0.13 1.50
CA LYS A 58 -22.84 0.97 0.42
C LYS A 58 -24.13 1.62 0.93
N GLY A 59 -24.20 2.95 0.87
CA GLY A 59 -25.42 3.67 1.20
C GLY A 59 -26.61 3.07 0.46
N ASN A 60 -27.68 2.77 1.20
CA ASN A 60 -28.90 2.05 0.83
C ASN A 60 -28.97 0.54 1.13
N GLY A 61 -28.29 0.09 2.20
CA GLY A 61 -28.80 -1.01 3.03
C GLY A 61 -29.05 -2.33 2.31
N LYS A 62 -28.13 -2.75 1.44
CA LYS A 62 -28.09 -4.14 0.98
C LYS A 62 -26.74 -4.74 1.34
N THR A 63 -26.78 -5.49 2.44
CA THR A 63 -25.86 -6.59 2.76
C THR A 63 -25.72 -7.54 1.56
#